data_AF-A0A820I296-F1
#
_entry.id   AF-A0A820I296-F1
#
_cell.length_a   1.000
_cell.length_b   1.000
_cell.length_c   1.000
_cell.angle_alpha   90.00
_cell.angle_beta   90.00
_cell.angle_gamma   90.00
#
_symmetry.space_group_name_H-M   'P 1'
#
loop_
_entity.id
_entity.type
_entity.pdbx_description
1 polymer ?
#
loop_
_entity_poly.entity_id
_entity_poly.type
_entity_poly.pdbx_seq_one_letter_code
_entity_poly.pdbx_strand_id
1 'polypeptide(L)' 'FQPRIQGGGGSVSVWEIMAAEGVGPLVFYDGHMNGQHYISVIESLLLPYSEKISTKMIHGIVCKTMYHAINQILV' A
#
# COMPACT_ATOMS: atom_id res chain seq x y z
N PHE A 1 15.64 -13.10 33.24
CA PHE A 1 14.92 -13.40 31.99
C PHE A 1 14.95 -12.14 31.13
N GLN A 2 15.56 -12.20 29.94
CA GLN A 2 15.51 -11.11 28.96
C GLN A 2 14.60 -11.57 27.82
N PRO A 3 13.46 -10.92 27.57
CA PRO A 3 12.60 -11.27 26.44
C PRO A 3 13.36 -11.01 25.13
N ARG A 4 13.39 -12.00 24.23
CA ARG A 4 13.88 -11.78 22.87
C ARG A 4 12.83 -10.99 22.09
N ILE A 5 13.26 -9.88 21.50
CA ILE A 5 12.43 -8.99 20.69
C ILE A 5 11.95 -9.69 19.40
N GLN A 6 12.69 -10.68 18.91
CA GLN A 6 12.33 -11.48 17.74
C GLN A 6 12.62 -12.95 17.99
N GLY A 7 11.59 -13.79 17.90
CA GLY A 7 11.75 -15.24 17.83
C GLY A 7 12.38 -15.64 16.49
N GLY A 8 13.26 -16.64 16.49
CA GLY A 8 13.70 -17.25 15.22
C GLY A 8 12.52 -17.82 14.42
N GLY A 9 12.73 -18.13 13.14
CA GLY A 9 11.68 -18.63 12.24
C GLY A 9 11.53 -17.83 10.94
N GLY A 10 12.31 -16.75 10.78
CA GLY A 10 12.27 -15.89 9.60
C GLY A 10 11.18 -14.82 9.70
N SER A 11 11.06 -14.02 8.64
CA SER A 11 10.08 -12.95 8.50
C SER A 11 9.72 -12.79 7.03
N VAL A 12 8.52 -12.28 6.76
CA VAL A 12 8.09 -11.86 5.42
C VAL A 12 7.83 -10.36 5.43
N SER A 13 8.08 -9.69 4.30
CA SER A 13 7.69 -8.30 4.11
C SER A 13 6.45 -8.25 3.22
N VAL A 14 5.48 -7.42 3.60
CA VAL A 14 4.22 -7.28 2.88
C VAL A 14 3.85 -5.81 2.69
N TRP A 15 3.14 -5.52 1.60
CA TRP A 15 2.54 -4.23 1.32
C TRP A 15 1.08 -4.42 0.92
N GLU A 16 0.19 -3.59 1.45
CA GLU A 16 -1.26 -3.76 1.27
C GLU A 16 -1.94 -2.42 1.01
N ILE A 17 -3.04 -2.47 0.24
CA ILE A 17 -3.95 -1.35 0.05
C ILE A 17 -5.20 -1.60 0.89
N MET A 18 -5.62 -0.62 1.69
CA MET A 18 -6.89 -0.67 2.43
C MET A 18 -7.71 0.59 2.18
N ALA A 19 -9.02 0.42 2.00
CA ALA A 19 -9.99 1.49 1.85
C ALA A 19 -11.21 1.23 2.76
N ALA A 20 -12.07 2.22 2.95
CA ALA A 20 -13.29 2.08 3.75
C ALA A 20 -14.22 0.98 3.18
N GLU A 21 -14.18 0.78 1.86
CA GLU A 21 -14.93 -0.22 1.12
C GLU A 21 -14.38 -1.64 1.27
N GLY A 22 -13.16 -1.78 1.82
CA GLY A 22 -12.55 -3.06 2.09
C GLY A 22 -11.06 -3.13 1.76
N VAL A 23 -10.56 -4.36 1.84
CA VAL A 23 -9.16 -4.72 1.64
C VAL A 23 -8.86 -4.90 0.16
N GLY A 24 -7.79 -4.24 -0.29
CA GLY A 24 -7.26 -4.31 -1.63
C GLY A 24 -6.15 -5.35 -1.80
N PRO A 25 -5.37 -5.27 -2.88
CA PRO A 25 -4.27 -6.18 -3.14
C PRO A 25 -3.22 -6.20 -2.02
N LEU A 26 -2.74 -7.40 -1.69
CA LEU A 26 -1.61 -7.68 -0.79
C LEU A 26 -0.42 -8.20 -1.62
N VAL A 27 0.76 -7.61 -1.43
CA VAL A 27 2.00 -7.96 -2.12
C VAL A 27 3.03 -8.44 -1.13
N PHE A 28 3.64 -9.58 -1.43
CA PHE A 28 4.82 -10.06 -0.73
C PHE A 28 6.06 -9.59 -1.48
N TYR A 29 7.07 -9.15 -0.73
CA TYR A 29 8.35 -8.79 -1.31
C TYR A 29 9.50 -9.21 -0.41
N ASP A 30 10.66 -9.44 -1.02
CA ASP A 30 11.85 -9.81 -0.30
C ASP A 30 12.63 -8.57 0.15
N GLY A 31 13.02 -8.55 1.42
CA GLY A 31 13.87 -7.50 1.98
C GLY A 31 13.17 -6.15 2.09
N HIS A 32 13.88 -5.08 1.69
CA HIS A 32 13.41 -3.70 1.77
C HIS A 32 12.90 -3.22 0.41
N MET A 33 11.72 -2.61 0.41
CA MET A 33 11.16 -1.98 -0.78
C MET A 33 11.99 -0.73 -1.13
N ASN A 34 12.49 -0.68 -2.35
CA ASN A 34 13.17 0.52 -2.88
C ASN A 34 12.18 1.40 -3.65
N GLY A 35 12.60 2.62 -4.01
CA GLY A 35 11.72 3.58 -4.69
C GLY A 35 11.13 3.06 -6.00
N GLN A 36 11.89 2.32 -6.80
CA GLN A 36 11.40 1.76 -8.07
C GLN A 36 10.34 0.68 -7.86
N HIS A 37 10.55 -0.22 -6.88
CA HIS A 37 9.57 -1.24 -6.51
C HIS A 37 8.32 -0.61 -5.89
N TYR A 38 8.48 0.46 -5.11
CA TYR A 38 7.35 1.21 -4.59
C TYR A 38 6.52 1.82 -5.73
N ILE A 39 7.16 2.51 -6.68
CA ILE A 39 6.48 3.08 -7.85
C ILE A 39 5.77 1.99 -8.65
N SER A 40 6.42 0.84 -8.90
CA SER A 40 5.81 -0.23 -9.67
C SER A 40 4.58 -0.83 -8.98
N VAL A 41 4.61 -0.98 -7.65
CA VAL A 41 3.45 -1.43 -6.85
C VAL A 41 2.31 -0.42 -6.92
N ILE A 42 2.60 0.88 -6.85
CA ILE A 42 1.60 1.94 -6.97
C ILE A 42 0.94 1.93 -8.36
N GLU A 43 1.74 1.89 -9.43
CA GLU A 43 1.24 1.90 -10.80
C GLU A 43 0.44 0.64 -11.15
N SER A 44 0.90 -0.53 -10.70
CA SER A 44 0.29 -1.81 -11.06
C SER A 44 -0.92 -2.20 -10.21
N LEU A 45 -1.00 -1.72 -8.96
CA LEU A 45 -2.03 -2.16 -8.02
C LEU A 45 -2.86 -1.01 -7.47
N LEU A 46 -2.22 0.08 -7.03
CA LEU A 46 -2.95 1.17 -6.37
C LEU A 46 -3.85 1.93 -7.34
N LEU A 47 -3.30 2.36 -8.48
CA LEU A 47 -4.07 3.13 -9.45
C LEU A 47 -5.29 2.34 -9.95
N PRO A 48 -5.17 1.09 -10.43
CA PRO A 48 -6.33 0.32 -10.89
C PRO A 48 -7.35 0.03 -9.78
N TYR A 49 -6.89 -0.21 -8.55
CA TYR A 49 -7.77 -0.42 -7.40
C TYR A 49 -8.54 0.86 -7.04
N SER A 50 -7.86 2.01 -7.08
CA SER A 50 -8.48 3.30 -6.81
C SER A 50 -9.54 3.67 -7.84
N GLU A 51 -9.30 3.40 -9.13
CA GLU A 51 -10.31 3.59 -10.19
C GLU A 51 -11.53 2.69 -9.98
N LYS A 52 -11.30 1.43 -9.59
CA LYS A 52 -12.36 0.47 -9.28
C LYS A 52 -13.24 0.90 -8.09
N ILE A 53 -12.68 1.56 -7.09
CA ILE A 53 -13.44 2.03 -5.92
C ILE A 53 -14.04 3.42 -6.13
N SER A 54 -13.36 4.30 -6.87
CA SER A 54 -13.82 5.65 -7.20
C SER A 54 -15.16 5.64 -7.96
N THR A 55 -15.44 4.57 -8.72
CA THR A 55 -16.76 4.41 -9.37
C THR A 55 -17.91 4.07 -8.42
N LYS A 56 -17.63 3.62 -7.19
CA LYS A 56 -18.64 3.27 -6.18
C LYS A 56 -18.80 4.32 -5.08
N MET A 57 -17.79 5.17 -4.90
CA MET A 57 -17.77 6.18 -3.85
C MET A 57 -18.03 7.55 -4.47
N ILE A 58 -18.99 8.28 -3.91
CA ILE A 58 -19.42 9.61 -4.32
C ILE A 58 -18.21 10.57 -4.45
N HIS A 59 -17.71 10.68 -5.68
CA HIS A 59 -17.10 11.81 -6.41
C HIS A 59 -16.24 12.90 -5.71
N GLY A 60 -15.74 12.78 -4.47
CA GLY A 60 -15.10 13.96 -3.86
C GLY A 60 -14.02 13.76 -2.82
N ILE A 61 -14.21 12.90 -1.82
CA ILE A 61 -13.49 13.10 -0.54
C ILE A 61 -12.27 12.18 -0.37
N VAL A 62 -12.28 10.95 -0.90
CA VAL A 62 -11.18 10.00 -0.67
C VAL A 62 -10.08 10.07 -1.75
N CYS A 63 -10.45 10.28 -3.02
CA CYS A 63 -9.48 10.30 -4.13
C CYS A 63 -8.46 11.45 -4.01
N LYS A 64 -8.89 12.63 -3.52
CA LYS A 64 -7.98 13.77 -3.32
C LYS A 64 -6.93 13.51 -2.24
N THR A 65 -7.30 12.88 -1.13
CA THR A 65 -6.39 12.64 0.00
C THR A 65 -5.33 11.60 -0.33
N MET A 66 -5.69 10.50 -1.01
CA MET A 66 -4.72 9.51 -1.49
C MET A 66 -3.81 10.08 -2.60
N TYR A 67 -4.37 10.81 -3.56
CA TYR A 67 -3.56 11.43 -4.63
C TYR A 67 -2.59 12.48 -4.08
N HIS A 68 -3.01 13.30 -3.10
CA HIS A 68 -2.11 14.24 -2.43
C HIS A 68 -1.02 13.53 -1.62
N ALA A 69 -1.33 12.43 -0.92
CA ALA A 69 -0.33 11.65 -0.20
C ALA A 69 0.70 11.02 -1.15
N ILE A 70 0.28 10.50 -2.30
CA ILE A 70 1.19 9.97 -3.34
C ILE A 70 2.08 11.07 -3.90
N ASN A 71 1.53 12.25 -4.23
CA ASN A 71 2.32 13.36 -4.75
C ASN A 71 3.26 13.99 -3.72
N GLN A 72 2.98 13.88 -2.42
CA GLN A 72 3.91 14.32 -1.37
C GLN A 72 5.05 13.33 -1.12
N ILE A 73 4.91 12.07 -1.51
CA ILE A 73 5.97 11.04 -1.39
C ILE A 73 6.92 11.08 -2.60
N LEU A 74 6.51 11.65 -3.73
CA LEU A 74 7.28 11.70 -4.99
C LEU A 74 8.02 13.04 -5.22
N VAL A 75 8.12 13.93 -4.22
CA VAL A 75 8.88 15.19 -4.25
C VAL A 75 9.99 15.20 -3.21
#